data_AF-A0A520G9S1-F1
#
_entry.id   AF-A0A520G9S1-F1
#
_cell.length_a   1.000
_cell.length_b   1.000
_cell.length_c   1.000
_cell.angle_alpha   90.00
_cell.angle_beta   90.00
_cell.angle_gamma   90.00
#
_symmetry.space_group_name_H-M   'P 1'
#
loop_
_entity.id
_entity.type
_entity.pdbx_description
1 polymer ?
#
loop_
_entity_poly.entity_id
_entity_poly.type
_entity_poly.pdbx_seq_one_letter_code
_entity_poly.pdbx_strand_id
1 'polypeptide(L)'
;MNNSFYNRASWSAADRAWRLASQTLQLLSMLEVLREQAADDIDSLRLLTRMATAFPAQMSRAERELPIDPAGRTRDALQAAQTKALLMHRLAVRAGRKQAVTSGHLPQVAKSLRDVARACDGLGEWIAEHDRAFDDPNPTQPMPLEAA
;
A
#
# COMPACT_ATOMS: atom_id res chain seq x y z
N MET A 1 -16.46 -24.56 -16.89
CA MET A 1 -15.76 -23.27 -17.10
C MET A 1 -15.09 -22.88 -15.79
N ASN A 2 -13.78 -23.10 -15.68
CA ASN A 2 -13.00 -22.78 -14.48
C ASN A 2 -12.64 -21.29 -14.49
N ASN A 3 -13.24 -20.50 -13.61
CA ASN A 3 -12.88 -19.10 -13.41
C ASN A 3 -11.52 -19.01 -12.69
N SER A 4 -10.45 -19.07 -13.49
CA SER A 4 -9.03 -18.95 -13.11
C SER A 4 -8.61 -17.57 -12.57
N PHE A 5 -9.55 -16.72 -12.14
CA PHE A 5 -9.28 -15.37 -11.65
C PHE A 5 -9.06 -15.29 -10.13
N TYR A 6 -9.34 -16.36 -9.36
CA TYR A 6 -9.46 -16.29 -7.90
C TYR A 6 -8.38 -17.00 -7.07
N ASN A 7 -7.33 -17.57 -7.68
CA ASN A 7 -6.29 -18.21 -6.88
C ASN A 7 -5.25 -17.19 -6.39
N ARG A 8 -5.57 -16.44 -5.32
CA ARG A 8 -4.63 -15.50 -4.67
C ARG A 8 -3.31 -16.18 -4.24
N ALA A 9 -3.31 -17.51 -4.13
CA ALA A 9 -2.14 -18.31 -3.83
C ALA A 9 -1.11 -18.43 -4.99
N SER A 10 -1.44 -17.98 -6.20
CA SER A 10 -0.55 -18.09 -7.36
C SER A 10 0.12 -16.77 -7.78
N TRP A 11 -0.08 -15.68 -7.04
CA TRP A 11 0.50 -14.38 -7.39
C TRP A 11 1.81 -14.16 -6.64
N SER A 12 2.82 -13.62 -7.33
CA SER A 12 4.07 -13.22 -6.68
C SER A 12 3.84 -12.07 -5.69
N ALA A 13 4.80 -11.86 -4.77
CA ALA A 13 4.77 -10.70 -3.89
C ALA A 13 4.77 -9.37 -4.67
N ALA A 14 5.56 -9.28 -5.75
CA ALA A 14 5.58 -8.13 -6.66
C ALA A 14 4.18 -7.85 -7.25
N ASP A 15 3.49 -8.88 -7.77
CA ASP A 15 2.15 -8.73 -8.33
C ASP A 15 1.13 -8.27 -7.28
N ARG A 16 1.21 -8.82 -6.07
CA ARG A 16 0.32 -8.44 -4.97
C ARG A 16 0.57 -7.00 -4.53
N ALA A 17 1.82 -6.58 -4.43
CA ALA A 17 2.19 -5.21 -4.07
C ALA A 17 1.69 -4.22 -5.14
N TRP A 18 1.94 -4.51 -6.41
CA TRP A 18 1.48 -3.69 -7.53
C TRP A 18 -0.05 -3.56 -7.58
N ARG A 19 -0.77 -4.66 -7.40
CA ARG A 19 -2.24 -4.65 -7.36
C ARG A 19 -2.76 -3.83 -6.20
N LEU A 20 -2.18 -3.98 -5.02
CA LEU A 20 -2.58 -3.21 -3.85
C LEU A 20 -2.34 -1.70 -4.06
N ALA A 21 -1.18 -1.32 -4.59
CA ALA A 21 -0.85 0.06 -4.89
C ALA A 21 -1.83 0.67 -5.93
N SER A 22 -2.05 -0.05 -7.03
CA SER A 22 -2.93 0.42 -8.11
C SER A 22 -4.41 0.49 -7.70
N GLN A 23 -4.91 -0.50 -6.95
CA GLN A 23 -6.27 -0.47 -6.39
C GLN A 23 -6.46 0.67 -5.40
N THR A 24 -5.45 0.94 -4.55
CA THR A 24 -5.50 2.05 -3.60
C THR A 24 -5.55 3.39 -4.32
N LEU A 25 -4.68 3.59 -5.32
CA LEU A 25 -4.67 4.81 -6.12
C LEU A 25 -5.98 5.00 -6.92
N GLN A 26 -6.53 3.91 -7.46
CA GLN A 26 -7.80 3.95 -8.18
C GLN A 26 -8.95 4.33 -7.26
N LEU A 27 -9.08 3.70 -6.08
CA LEU A 27 -10.14 4.03 -5.12
C LEU A 27 -10.05 5.51 -4.72
N LEU A 28 -8.87 5.98 -4.33
CA LEU A 28 -8.69 7.39 -3.94
C LEU A 28 -9.02 8.35 -5.09
N SER A 29 -8.72 7.98 -6.33
CA SER A 29 -9.09 8.79 -7.50
C SER A 29 -10.59 8.78 -7.77
N MET A 30 -11.29 7.67 -7.52
CA MET A 30 -12.75 7.62 -7.62
C MET A 30 -13.41 8.46 -6.53
N LEU A 31 -12.94 8.38 -5.30
CA LEU A 31 -13.46 9.17 -4.17
C LEU A 31 -13.21 10.68 -4.32
N GLU A 32 -12.20 11.08 -5.10
CA GLU A 32 -11.97 12.49 -5.42
C GLU A 32 -13.07 13.05 -6.36
N VAL A 33 -13.59 12.21 -7.27
CA VAL A 33 -14.63 12.58 -8.25
C VAL A 33 -16.02 12.46 -7.65
N LEU A 34 -16.29 11.35 -6.94
CA LEU A 34 -17.57 11.06 -6.32
C LEU A 34 -17.63 11.76 -4.95
N ARG A 35 -18.11 13.01 -4.95
CA ARG A 35 -18.18 13.87 -3.74
C ARG A 35 -19.18 13.41 -2.66
N GLU A 36 -19.89 12.31 -2.87
CA GLU A 36 -20.79 11.71 -1.87
C GLU A 36 -20.04 10.61 -1.13
N GLN A 37 -19.71 10.87 0.14
CA GLN A 37 -19.00 9.92 0.99
C GLN A 37 -20.00 8.92 1.58
N ALA A 38 -20.02 7.69 1.06
CA ALA A 38 -20.87 6.62 1.56
C ALA A 38 -20.15 5.80 2.65
N ALA A 39 -20.91 5.08 3.48
CA ALA A 39 -20.34 4.16 4.47
C ALA A 39 -19.45 3.08 3.81
N ASP A 40 -19.77 2.67 2.59
CA ASP A 40 -19.02 1.67 1.81
C ASP A 40 -17.60 2.12 1.45
N ASP A 41 -17.39 3.44 1.29
CA ASP A 41 -16.07 4.01 0.99
C ASP A 41 -15.13 3.88 2.19
N ILE A 42 -15.68 4.06 3.41
CA ILE A 42 -14.93 3.92 4.66
C ILE A 42 -14.42 2.49 4.81
N ASP A 43 -15.26 1.50 4.52
CA ASP A 43 -14.87 0.09 4.66
C ASP A 43 -13.89 -0.35 3.58
N SER A 44 -14.01 0.19 2.36
CA SER A 44 -13.03 0.02 1.30
C SER A 44 -11.66 0.60 1.68
N LEU A 45 -11.62 1.82 2.21
CA LEU A 45 -10.38 2.44 2.72
C LEU A 45 -9.76 1.60 3.85
N ARG A 46 -10.56 1.17 4.82
CA ARG A 46 -10.08 0.31 5.92
C ARG A 46 -9.55 -1.03 5.44
N LEU A 47 -10.17 -1.63 4.44
CA LEU A 47 -9.71 -2.88 3.85
C LEU A 47 -8.31 -2.70 3.24
N LEU A 48 -8.11 -1.64 2.44
CA LEU A 48 -6.81 -1.33 1.85
C LEU A 48 -5.75 -1.06 2.91
N THR A 49 -6.07 -0.31 3.97
CA THR A 49 -5.16 -0.11 5.11
C THR A 49 -4.75 -1.44 5.74
N ARG A 50 -5.70 -2.35 6.00
CA ARG A 50 -5.40 -3.68 6.56
C ARG A 50 -4.54 -4.52 5.62
N MET A 51 -4.80 -4.48 4.32
CA MET A 51 -4.03 -5.21 3.33
C MET A 51 -2.59 -4.70 3.24
N ALA A 52 -2.39 -3.38 3.21
CA ALA A 52 -1.06 -2.76 3.18
C ALA A 52 -0.24 -3.03 4.45
N THR A 53 -0.87 -2.90 5.62
CA THR A 53 -0.20 -3.14 6.90
C THR A 53 0.12 -4.62 7.14
N ALA A 54 -0.71 -5.54 6.65
CA ALA A 54 -0.48 -6.98 6.78
C ALA A 54 0.49 -7.55 5.74
N PHE A 55 0.79 -6.81 4.67
CA PHE A 55 1.57 -7.30 3.53
C PHE A 55 2.91 -7.95 3.92
N PRO A 56 3.78 -7.32 4.74
CA PRO A 56 5.08 -7.90 5.09
C PRO A 56 4.96 -9.25 5.83
N ALA A 57 3.95 -9.37 6.70
CA ALA A 57 3.71 -10.58 7.49
C ALA A 57 3.17 -11.74 6.64
N GLN A 58 2.54 -11.44 5.49
CA GLN A 58 1.96 -12.43 4.58
C GLN A 58 2.96 -13.00 3.58
N MET A 59 4.16 -12.45 3.50
CA MET A 59 5.18 -12.96 2.59
C MET A 59 5.72 -14.31 3.05
N SER A 60 5.69 -15.27 2.14
CA SER A 60 6.38 -16.55 2.31
C SER A 60 7.90 -16.37 2.29
N ARG A 61 8.64 -17.38 2.76
CA ARG A 61 10.11 -17.38 2.73
C ARG A 61 10.65 -17.22 1.30
N ALA A 62 10.12 -17.99 0.36
CA ALA A 62 10.56 -17.95 -1.04
C ALA A 62 10.35 -16.58 -1.69
N GLU A 63 9.28 -15.86 -1.33
CA GLU A 63 9.03 -14.52 -1.85
C GLU A 63 9.96 -13.46 -1.26
N ARG A 64 10.53 -13.69 -0.07
CA ARG A 64 11.52 -12.79 0.53
C ARG A 64 12.91 -12.92 -0.09
N GLU A 65 13.11 -13.92 -0.94
CA GLU A 65 14.38 -14.16 -1.63
C GLU A 65 14.43 -13.47 -3.01
N LEU A 66 13.41 -12.67 -3.35
CA LEU A 66 13.32 -11.92 -4.60
C LEU A 66 13.00 -10.44 -4.33
N PRO A 67 13.48 -9.50 -5.19
CA PRO A 67 13.05 -8.12 -5.13
C PRO A 67 11.58 -7.99 -5.52
N ILE A 68 10.91 -7.00 -4.93
CA ILE A 68 9.47 -6.75 -5.07
C ILE A 68 9.20 -5.66 -6.10
N ASP A 69 9.96 -4.58 -6.09
CA ASP A 69 9.74 -3.42 -6.95
C ASP A 69 11.07 -2.82 -7.47
N PRO A 70 11.87 -3.60 -8.22
CA PRO A 70 13.20 -3.17 -8.70
C PRO A 70 13.12 -1.93 -9.60
N ALA A 71 12.01 -1.74 -10.31
CA ALA A 71 11.79 -0.59 -11.17
C ALA A 71 11.15 0.63 -10.45
N GLY A 72 10.81 0.51 -9.16
CA GLY A 72 10.21 1.59 -8.35
C GLY A 72 8.76 1.93 -8.67
N ARG A 73 8.12 1.24 -9.63
CA ARG A 73 6.77 1.55 -10.12
C ARG A 73 5.71 1.41 -9.03
N THR A 74 5.84 0.39 -8.19
CA THR A 74 4.90 0.15 -7.09
C THR A 74 5.05 1.21 -6.01
N ARG A 75 6.28 1.56 -5.66
CA ARG A 75 6.59 2.65 -4.72
C ARG A 75 6.09 4.00 -5.22
N ASP A 76 6.24 4.30 -6.50
CA ASP A 76 5.69 5.52 -7.11
C ASP A 76 4.16 5.58 -6.99
N ALA A 77 3.48 4.46 -7.26
CA ALA A 77 2.03 4.39 -7.11
C ALA A 77 1.58 4.54 -5.65
N LEU A 78 2.31 3.97 -4.69
CA LEU A 78 2.07 4.14 -3.25
C LEU A 78 2.29 5.60 -2.82
N GLN A 79 3.33 6.27 -3.32
CA GLN A 79 3.61 7.68 -3.05
C GLN A 79 2.50 8.59 -3.60
N ALA A 80 2.02 8.32 -4.81
CA ALA A 80 0.90 9.04 -5.40
C ALA A 80 -0.40 8.83 -4.58
N ALA A 81 -0.66 7.60 -4.15
CA ALA A 81 -1.80 7.27 -3.30
C ALA A 81 -1.72 7.96 -1.93
N GLN A 82 -0.55 7.96 -1.27
CA GLN A 82 -0.30 8.67 -0.02
C GLN A 82 -0.60 10.16 -0.16
N THR A 83 -0.03 10.80 -1.19
CA THR A 83 -0.21 12.24 -1.44
C THR A 83 -1.69 12.58 -1.61
N LYS A 84 -2.41 11.78 -2.40
CA LYS A 84 -3.85 11.97 -2.63
C LYS A 84 -4.66 11.78 -1.34
N ALA A 85 -4.39 10.72 -0.58
CA ALA A 85 -5.07 10.45 0.68
C ALA A 85 -4.86 11.59 1.70
N LEU A 86 -3.65 12.15 1.80
CA LEU A 86 -3.36 13.31 2.66
C LEU A 86 -4.11 14.57 2.21
N LEU A 87 -4.18 14.83 0.90
CA LEU A 87 -4.94 15.96 0.36
C LEU A 87 -6.42 15.84 0.73
N MET A 88 -7.02 14.68 0.47
CA MET A 88 -8.41 14.40 0.79
C MET A 88 -8.68 14.46 2.29
N HIS A 89 -7.78 13.95 3.13
CA HIS A 89 -7.87 14.06 4.58
C HIS A 89 -7.97 15.53 5.01
N ARG A 90 -7.09 16.40 4.50
CA ARG A 90 -7.11 17.84 4.79
C ARG A 90 -8.43 18.49 4.35
N LEU A 91 -8.96 18.09 3.20
CA LEU A 91 -10.25 18.57 2.71
C LEU A 91 -11.41 18.13 3.60
N ALA A 92 -11.45 16.85 4.01
CA ALA A 92 -12.46 16.31 4.91
C ALA A 92 -12.44 17.01 6.29
N VAL A 93 -11.26 17.23 6.85
CA VAL A 93 -11.10 17.98 8.12
C VAL A 93 -11.54 19.44 7.97
N ARG A 94 -11.19 20.12 6.87
CA ARG A 94 -11.63 21.50 6.61
C ARG A 94 -13.14 21.59 6.42
N ALA A 95 -13.75 20.62 5.72
CA ALA A 95 -15.19 20.53 5.56
C ALA A 95 -15.87 20.42 6.92
N GLY A 96 -15.49 19.45 7.76
CA GLY A 96 -16.05 19.29 9.11
C GLY A 96 -15.86 20.47 10.07
N ARG A 97 -14.93 21.39 9.79
CA ARG A 97 -14.75 22.63 10.57
C ARG A 97 -15.62 23.80 10.09
N LYS A 98 -15.77 23.95 8.76
CA LYS A 98 -16.53 25.07 8.15
C LYS A 98 -18.02 24.84 8.19
N GLN A 99 -18.39 23.58 8.05
CA GLN A 99 -19.73 23.11 8.10
C GLN A 99 -19.90 22.52 9.49
N ALA A 100 -20.71 23.14 10.36
CA ALA A 100 -21.30 22.46 11.51
C ALA A 100 -22.30 21.39 11.01
N VAL A 101 -21.87 20.54 10.06
CA VAL A 101 -22.71 19.60 9.30
C VAL A 101 -22.63 18.24 9.95
N THR A 102 -23.77 17.91 10.53
CA THR A 102 -24.51 16.65 10.68
C THR A 102 -24.15 15.40 9.86
N SER A 103 -23.15 15.39 8.97
CA SER A 103 -22.71 14.14 8.33
C SER A 103 -21.88 13.34 9.32
N GLY A 104 -22.51 12.34 9.95
CA GLY A 104 -21.90 11.47 10.95
C GLY A 104 -20.72 10.63 10.45
N HIS A 105 -20.37 10.69 9.17
CA HIS A 105 -19.33 9.89 8.51
C HIS A 105 -18.04 10.67 8.20
N LEU A 106 -18.09 12.01 8.15
CA LEU A 106 -16.93 12.86 7.80
C LEU A 106 -15.69 12.61 8.69
N PRO A 107 -15.82 12.54 10.04
CA PRO A 107 -14.68 12.24 10.90
C PRO A 107 -14.05 10.86 10.62
N GLN A 108 -14.87 9.87 10.31
CA GLN A 108 -14.45 8.50 10.04
C GLN A 108 -13.75 8.43 8.67
N VAL A 109 -14.27 9.11 7.65
CA VAL A 109 -13.60 9.25 6.35
C VAL A 109 -12.24 9.93 6.52
N ALA A 110 -12.19 11.05 7.25
CA ALA A 110 -10.94 11.75 7.51
C ALA A 110 -9.92 10.85 8.22
N LYS A 111 -10.36 10.07 9.21
CA LYS A 111 -9.50 9.09 9.89
C LYS A 111 -9.01 8.01 8.93
N SER A 112 -9.91 7.37 8.17
CA SER A 112 -9.55 6.32 7.22
C SER A 112 -8.58 6.80 6.14
N LEU A 113 -8.76 8.02 5.61
CA LEU A 113 -7.82 8.61 4.63
C LEU A 113 -6.41 8.80 5.22
N ARG A 114 -6.32 9.27 6.47
CA ARG A 114 -5.02 9.40 7.15
C ARG A 114 -4.38 8.03 7.38
N ASP A 115 -5.16 7.03 7.74
CA ASP A 115 -4.67 5.68 8.01
C ASP A 115 -4.22 4.99 6.71
N VAL A 116 -4.92 5.20 5.58
CA VAL A 116 -4.45 4.79 4.24
C VAL A 116 -3.14 5.48 3.89
N ALA A 117 -3.02 6.80 4.07
CA ALA A 117 -1.78 7.51 3.76
C ALA A 117 -0.57 6.92 4.52
N ARG A 118 -0.72 6.66 5.82
CA ARG A 118 0.32 6.02 6.64
C ARG A 118 0.65 4.61 6.17
N ALA A 119 -0.36 3.84 5.77
CA ALA A 119 -0.14 2.48 5.29
C ALA A 119 0.58 2.45 3.93
N CYS A 120 0.28 3.39 3.03
CA CYS A 120 1.01 3.53 1.76
C CYS A 120 2.48 3.90 1.98
N ASP A 121 2.73 4.87 2.87
CA ASP A 121 4.07 5.30 3.26
C ASP A 121 4.89 4.15 3.83
N GLY A 122 4.36 3.49 4.88
CA GLY A 122 5.05 2.39 5.54
C GLY A 122 5.26 1.17 4.64
N LEU A 123 4.33 0.88 3.72
CA LEU A 123 4.54 -0.19 2.73
C LEU A 123 5.62 0.21 1.72
N GLY A 124 5.63 1.46 1.26
CA GLY A 124 6.64 1.97 0.31
C GLY A 124 8.05 1.95 0.91
N GLU A 125 8.21 2.39 2.16
CA GLU A 125 9.46 2.32 2.91
C GLU A 125 9.91 0.87 3.10
N TRP A 126 8.99 -0.01 3.49
CA TRP A 126 9.30 -1.42 3.71
C TRP A 126 9.75 -2.11 2.41
N ILE A 127 9.09 -1.84 1.28
CA ILE A 127 9.51 -2.35 -0.05
C ILE A 127 10.90 -1.81 -0.42
N ALA A 128 11.15 -0.51 -0.19
CA ALA A 128 12.45 0.09 -0.49
C ALA A 128 13.59 -0.53 0.33
N GLU A 129 13.34 -0.81 1.61
CA GLU A 129 14.30 -1.48 2.49
C GLU A 129 14.54 -2.93 2.05
N HIS A 130 13.45 -3.65 1.73
CA HIS A 130 13.53 -5.03 1.24
C HIS A 130 14.35 -5.12 -0.06
N ASP A 131 14.06 -4.25 -1.04
CA ASP A 131 14.74 -4.26 -2.34
C ASP A 131 16.20 -3.82 -2.22
N ARG A 132 16.54 -2.90 -1.31
CA ARG A 132 17.93 -2.46 -1.09
C ARG A 132 18.86 -3.62 -0.71
N ALA A 133 18.35 -4.64 -0.02
CA ALA A 133 19.11 -5.83 0.33
C ALA A 133 19.61 -6.63 -0.90
N PHE A 134 19.02 -6.41 -2.08
CA PHE A 134 19.42 -7.03 -3.34
C PHE A 134 20.33 -6.14 -4.20
N ASP A 135 20.35 -4.83 -3.93
CA ASP A 135 21.21 -3.87 -4.62
C ASP A 135 22.64 -3.84 -4.06
N ASP A 136 22.87 -4.47 -2.89
CA ASP A 136 24.16 -4.50 -2.21
C ASP A 136 24.89 -5.84 -2.49
N PRO A 137 25.87 -5.88 -3.41
CA PRO A 137 26.64 -7.08 -3.69
C PRO A 137 27.71 -7.24 -2.62
N ASN A 138 27.33 -7.62 -1.40
CA ASN A 138 28.33 -8.09 -0.44
C ASN A 138 28.35 -9.62 -0.50
N PRO A 139 29.22 -10.23 -1.34
CA PRO A 139 29.45 -11.65 -1.25
C PRO A 139 30.07 -11.88 0.12
N THR A 140 29.47 -12.78 0.90
CA THR A 140 30.14 -13.49 1.98
C THR A 140 31.63 -13.63 1.68
N GLN A 141 32.44 -13.10 2.59
CA GLN A 141 33.90 -13.16 2.63
C GLN A 141 34.43 -14.48 2.06
N PRO A 142 35.49 -14.47 1.23
CA PRO A 142 36.12 -15.71 0.81
C PRO A 142 36.58 -16.48 2.05
N MET A 143 36.13 -17.74 2.20
CA MET A 143 36.74 -18.64 3.18
C MET A 143 38.24 -18.71 2.85
N PRO A 144 39.13 -18.51 3.84
CA PRO A 144 40.52 -18.89 3.66
C PRO A 144 40.52 -20.40 3.40
N LEU A 145 40.99 -20.81 2.23
CA LEU A 145 41.49 -22.16 2.02
C LEU A 145 42.66 -22.31 3.00
N GLU A 146 42.41 -22.92 4.15
CA GLU A 146 43.50 -23.42 4.98
C GLU A 146 44.31 -24.39 4.12
N ALA A 147 45.59 -24.05 3.95
CA ALA A 147 46.55 -24.78 3.16
C ALA A 147 46.73 -26.21 3.71
N ALA A 148 46.75 -27.17 2.78
CA ALA A 148 47.17 -28.54 3.01
C ALA A 148 48.68 -28.63 3.29
#